data_AF-A0A0S3T1H4-F1
#
_entry.id   AF-A0A0S3T1H4-F1
#
_cell.length_a   1.000
_cell.length_b   1.000
_cell.length_c   1.000
_cell.angle_alpha   90.00
_cell.angle_beta   90.00
_cell.angle_gamma   90.00
#
_symmetry.space_group_name_H-M   'P 1'
#
loop_
_entity.id
_entity.type
_entity.pdbx_description
1 polymer ?
#
loop_
_entity_poly.entity_id
_entity_poly.type
_entity_poly.pdbx_seq_one_letter_code
_entity_poly.pdbx_strand_id
1 'polypeptide(L)'
;MASMSSLKMISSLKLSRSSSISPLQSRKKIGSSLFQSLPTKTLKFSPTLVSTSRRSTNHITTTAFFFNNQKQHQDSQKPVKVQELFVYEINERDRASPAFLKLSQKEVNSLGDLVPFSNKLYSGNLEKRLGITAGLCVLIQHVPEKKGDRYEAIYSFYFGDYGHISVQGAYLTYQDTYLAVTGGSGIFEGVYGQVKLQQLVFPFKLFYTFYLKGIPDLPAELLGNPVQPSPAVEPSPAAKATEPHACITNFTD
;
A
#
# COMPACT_ATOMS: atom_id res chain seq x y z
N MET A 1 -44.31 16.05 -29.47
CA MET A 1 -44.33 14.72 -30.13
C MET A 1 -42.87 14.32 -30.31
N ALA A 2 -42.30 13.22 -29.83
CA ALA A 2 -42.74 11.99 -29.15
C ALA A 2 -41.83 11.78 -27.92
N SER A 3 -42.36 11.56 -26.71
CA SER A 3 -42.75 10.28 -26.08
C SER A 3 -41.60 9.33 -25.76
N MET A 4 -41.55 8.99 -24.46
CA MET A 4 -40.57 8.23 -23.69
C MET A 4 -40.36 6.79 -24.16
N SER A 5 -39.18 6.24 -23.83
CA SER A 5 -39.09 4.85 -23.38
C SER A 5 -37.97 4.72 -22.34
N SER A 6 -38.37 4.43 -21.10
CA SER A 6 -37.49 4.02 -20.00
C SER A 6 -37.13 2.55 -20.16
N LEU A 7 -35.86 2.20 -19.95
CA LEU A 7 -35.42 0.81 -19.89
C LEU A 7 -35.60 0.29 -18.46
N LYS A 8 -36.44 -0.75 -18.35
CA LYS A 8 -36.81 -1.46 -17.13
C LYS A 8 -35.63 -2.24 -16.56
N MET A 9 -35.37 -2.09 -15.26
CA MET A 9 -34.68 -3.10 -14.45
C MET A 9 -35.51 -4.37 -14.41
N ILE A 10 -34.88 -5.51 -14.69
CA ILE A 10 -35.43 -6.83 -14.39
C ILE A 10 -34.83 -7.27 -13.05
N SER A 11 -35.69 -7.38 -12.05
CA SER A 11 -35.39 -8.04 -10.78
C SER A 11 -36.14 -9.37 -10.70
N SER A 12 -35.64 -10.24 -9.80
CA SER A 12 -36.25 -11.44 -9.22
C SER A 12 -35.81 -12.79 -9.78
N LEU A 13 -34.99 -13.49 -8.97
CA LEU A 13 -35.24 -14.90 -8.64
C LEU A 13 -35.17 -15.05 -7.12
N LYS A 14 -36.26 -15.56 -6.56
CA LYS A 14 -36.52 -15.75 -5.13
C LYS A 14 -35.90 -17.06 -4.63
N LEU A 15 -35.45 -16.97 -3.37
CA LEU A 15 -35.23 -17.99 -2.33
C LEU A 15 -35.85 -19.38 -2.52
N SER A 16 -35.07 -20.41 -2.16
CA SER A 16 -35.58 -21.57 -1.41
C SER A 16 -34.87 -21.66 -0.05
N ARG A 17 -35.61 -21.30 1.00
CA ARG A 17 -35.32 -21.70 2.39
C ARG A 17 -35.93 -23.09 2.59
N SER A 18 -35.16 -24.03 3.10
CA SER A 18 -35.70 -25.24 3.73
C SER A 18 -35.41 -25.17 5.22
N SER A 19 -36.48 -25.14 6.01
CA SER A 19 -36.47 -25.31 7.45
C SER A 19 -37.33 -26.52 7.78
N SER A 20 -36.78 -27.52 8.46
CA SER A 20 -37.57 -28.45 9.26
C SER A 20 -36.80 -28.85 10.51
N ILE A 21 -37.57 -28.86 11.61
CA ILE A 21 -37.18 -29.14 12.98
C ILE A 21 -37.24 -30.67 13.22
N SER A 22 -36.39 -31.12 14.15
CA SER A 22 -36.10 -32.45 14.72
C SER A 22 -37.30 -33.15 15.42
N PRO A 23 -37.19 -34.32 16.16
CA PRO A 23 -36.04 -35.16 16.55
C PRO A 23 -36.26 -36.71 16.53
N LEU A 24 -35.20 -37.54 16.58
CA LEU A 24 -35.14 -38.70 17.50
C LEU A 24 -33.72 -39.29 17.64
N GLN A 25 -33.49 -39.84 18.83
CA GLN A 25 -32.27 -40.33 19.45
C GLN A 25 -31.60 -41.52 18.74
N SER A 26 -30.27 -41.57 18.72
CA SER A 26 -29.56 -42.68 19.37
C SER A 26 -28.12 -42.29 19.75
N ARG A 27 -27.73 -42.84 20.90
CA ARG A 27 -26.56 -42.58 21.71
C ARG A 27 -25.44 -43.51 21.29
N LYS A 28 -24.25 -43.00 20.94
CA LYS A 28 -22.97 -43.72 21.11
C LYS A 28 -21.83 -42.73 21.36
N LYS A 29 -21.31 -42.78 22.59
CA LYS A 29 -20.10 -42.08 23.04
C LYS A 29 -18.88 -42.70 22.39
N ILE A 30 -18.03 -41.90 21.74
CA ILE A 30 -16.60 -42.18 21.59
C ILE A 30 -15.89 -40.84 21.73
N GLY A 31 -15.12 -40.68 22.81
CA GLY A 31 -14.24 -39.54 23.01
C GLY A 31 -12.88 -39.81 22.40
N SER A 32 -12.23 -38.77 21.91
CA SER A 32 -10.78 -38.59 22.09
C SER A 32 -10.43 -37.12 21.84
N SER A 33 -9.83 -36.54 22.87
CA SER A 33 -9.34 -35.17 22.96
C SER A 33 -8.00 -35.02 22.24
N LEU A 34 -7.87 -34.01 21.37
CA LEU A 34 -6.60 -33.58 20.80
C LEU A 34 -6.42 -32.08 21.07
N PHE A 35 -5.93 -31.76 22.26
CA PHE A 35 -5.24 -30.51 22.56
C PHE A 35 -3.91 -30.89 23.21
N GLN A 36 -2.83 -30.83 22.44
CA GLN A 36 -1.48 -31.02 22.97
C GLN A 36 -0.99 -29.68 23.52
N SER A 37 -0.90 -29.60 24.85
CA SER A 37 -0.30 -28.51 25.60
C SER A 37 1.23 -28.57 25.56
N LEU A 38 1.89 -27.44 25.33
CA LEU A 38 3.34 -27.26 25.45
C LEU A 38 3.80 -27.40 26.92
N PRO A 39 4.94 -28.06 27.22
CA PRO A 39 5.41 -28.24 28.59
C PRO A 39 6.19 -27.02 29.09
N THR A 40 5.69 -26.37 30.15
CA THR A 40 6.43 -25.41 30.97
C THR A 40 7.33 -26.17 31.95
N LYS A 41 8.66 -26.10 31.75
CA LYS A 41 9.63 -26.60 32.73
C LYS A 41 9.75 -25.60 33.88
N THR A 42 9.27 -26.00 35.05
CA THR A 42 9.51 -25.31 36.33
C THR A 42 10.81 -25.82 36.93
N LEU A 43 11.81 -24.95 37.09
CA LEU A 43 13.05 -25.28 37.81
C LEU A 43 12.84 -25.00 39.30
N LYS A 44 12.89 -26.07 40.12
CA LYS A 44 12.88 -26.00 41.58
C LYS A 44 14.33 -25.97 42.08
N PHE A 45 14.70 -24.92 42.80
CA PHE A 45 15.97 -24.87 43.53
C PHE A 45 15.73 -25.22 45.00
N SER A 46 16.48 -26.21 45.51
CA SER A 46 16.53 -26.58 46.92
C SER A 46 17.63 -25.77 47.64
N PRO A 47 17.40 -25.23 48.85
CA PRO A 47 18.44 -24.55 49.59
C PRO A 47 19.19 -25.56 50.47
N THR A 48 20.53 -25.53 50.43
CA THR A 48 21.33 -26.14 51.51
C THR A 48 22.40 -25.16 51.94
N LEU A 49 22.51 -25.05 53.27
CA LEU A 49 23.23 -24.02 54.01
C LEU A 49 24.75 -24.25 54.03
N VAL A 50 25.44 -23.15 53.78
CA VAL A 50 26.74 -22.64 54.26
C VAL A 50 27.58 -23.53 55.19
N SER A 51 28.86 -23.67 54.85
CA SER A 51 29.95 -23.63 55.85
C SER A 51 31.20 -22.96 55.27
N THR A 52 31.77 -22.11 56.12
CA THR A 52 32.80 -21.09 55.89
C THR A 52 34.23 -21.63 55.90
N SER A 53 35.10 -21.10 55.02
CA SER A 53 36.50 -20.82 55.38
C SER A 53 37.14 -19.77 54.44
N ARG A 54 37.32 -18.59 55.02
CA ARG A 54 38.47 -17.65 54.93
C ARG A 54 39.30 -17.55 53.64
N ARG A 55 39.21 -16.33 53.10
CA ARG A 55 40.33 -15.38 52.86
C ARG A 55 41.14 -15.54 51.55
N SER A 56 40.81 -14.71 50.57
CA SER A 56 41.75 -13.78 49.93
C SER A 56 40.97 -12.82 49.03
N THR A 57 41.01 -11.54 49.36
CA THR A 57 40.39 -10.45 48.60
C THR A 57 41.31 -10.04 47.45
N ASN A 58 41.03 -10.53 46.24
CA ASN A 58 41.48 -9.87 45.02
C ASN A 58 40.23 -9.39 44.28
N HIS A 59 39.94 -8.10 44.41
CA HIS A 59 38.91 -7.42 43.63
C HIS A 59 39.31 -7.45 42.15
N ILE A 60 38.86 -8.45 41.41
CA ILE A 60 38.80 -8.36 39.96
C ILE A 60 37.57 -7.51 39.65
N THR A 61 37.78 -6.20 39.50
CA THR A 61 36.84 -5.33 38.81
C THR A 61 36.76 -5.78 37.36
N THR A 62 35.69 -6.48 37.00
CA THR A 62 35.29 -6.68 35.60
C THR A 62 34.95 -5.32 35.03
N THR A 63 35.95 -4.62 34.48
CA THR A 63 35.73 -3.47 33.61
C THR A 63 35.11 -3.97 32.31
N ALA A 64 33.82 -3.76 32.14
CA ALA A 64 33.21 -3.85 30.83
C ALA A 64 33.88 -2.80 29.94
N PHE A 65 34.70 -3.25 28.99
CA PHE A 65 35.25 -2.40 27.96
C PHE A 65 34.10 -1.96 27.05
N PHE A 66 33.44 -0.86 27.41
CA PHE A 66 32.72 -0.04 26.44
C PHE A 66 33.76 0.57 25.52
N PHE A 67 34.13 -0.17 24.46
CA PHE A 67 34.86 0.40 23.34
C PHE A 67 33.95 1.45 22.70
N ASN A 68 34.10 2.69 23.16
CA ASN A 68 33.57 3.87 22.52
C ASN A 68 34.35 4.10 21.22
N ASN A 69 34.12 3.24 20.21
CA ASN A 69 34.48 3.54 18.84
C ASN A 69 33.44 4.51 18.27
N GLN A 70 33.38 5.71 18.85
CA GLN A 70 32.91 6.87 18.10
C GLN A 70 34.00 7.22 17.09
N LYS A 71 34.10 6.42 16.03
CA LYS A 71 34.46 6.99 14.74
C LYS A 71 33.33 7.96 14.45
N GLN A 72 33.55 9.23 14.77
CA GLN A 72 32.81 10.30 14.13
C GLN A 72 33.14 10.17 12.64
N HIS A 73 32.35 9.35 11.94
CA HIS A 73 32.07 9.64 10.55
C HIS A 73 31.43 11.03 10.60
N GLN A 74 32.26 12.05 10.44
CA GLN A 74 31.83 13.27 9.80
C GLN A 74 31.38 12.86 8.40
N ASP A 75 30.20 12.27 8.30
CA ASP A 75 29.40 12.43 7.10
C ASP A 75 29.11 13.92 7.06
N SER A 76 29.99 14.63 6.36
CA SER A 76 29.70 15.94 5.83
C SER A 76 28.28 15.86 5.28
N GLN A 77 27.33 16.51 5.96
CA GLN A 77 25.94 16.57 5.53
C GLN A 77 25.91 17.32 4.20
N LYS A 78 26.22 16.61 3.11
CA LYS A 78 25.88 17.08 1.78
C LYS A 78 24.37 17.30 1.82
N PRO A 79 23.89 18.48 1.40
CA PRO A 79 22.46 18.73 1.34
C PRO A 79 21.83 17.59 0.53
N VAL A 80 20.84 16.92 1.14
CA VAL A 80 20.20 15.76 0.54
C VAL A 80 19.53 16.22 -0.76
N LYS A 81 20.09 15.81 -1.90
CA LYS A 81 19.56 16.11 -3.23
C LYS A 81 18.14 15.54 -3.32
N VAL A 82 17.18 16.40 -3.62
CA VAL A 82 15.79 16.00 -3.89
C VAL A 82 15.62 15.96 -5.40
N GLN A 83 15.07 14.86 -5.90
CA GLN A 83 14.73 14.68 -7.31
C GLN A 83 13.21 14.62 -7.45
N GLU A 84 12.67 15.38 -8.40
CA GLU A 84 11.25 15.37 -8.70
C GLU A 84 10.94 14.38 -9.82
N LEU A 85 9.93 13.54 -9.62
CA LEU A 85 9.40 12.63 -10.63
C LEU A 85 7.89 12.87 -10.75
N PHE A 86 7.44 13.09 -11.98
CA PHE A 86 6.03 13.36 -12.29
C PHE A 86 5.43 12.17 -13.02
N VAL A 87 4.25 11.73 -12.58
CA VAL A 87 3.52 10.64 -13.23
C VAL A 87 2.02 10.88 -13.21
N TYR A 88 1.34 10.33 -14.22
CA TYR A 88 -0.11 10.28 -14.30
C TYR A 88 -0.60 8.85 -14.06
N GLU A 89 -1.55 8.70 -13.15
CA GLU A 89 -2.29 7.46 -12.94
C GLU A 89 -3.66 7.59 -13.58
N ILE A 90 -3.99 6.67 -14.49
CA ILE A 90 -5.21 6.72 -15.28
C ILE A 90 -5.91 5.37 -15.22
N ASN A 91 -7.15 5.38 -14.75
CA ASN A 91 -8.05 4.24 -14.86
C ASN A 91 -8.78 4.30 -16.21
N GLU A 92 -8.32 3.48 -17.15
CA GLU A 92 -8.92 3.35 -18.48
C GLU A 92 -10.13 2.40 -18.53
N ARG A 93 -10.58 1.91 -17.37
CA ARG A 93 -11.76 1.04 -17.17
C ARG A 93 -11.65 -0.33 -17.85
N ASP A 94 -10.42 -0.77 -18.10
CA ASP A 94 -10.09 -2.03 -18.78
C ASP A 94 -9.42 -3.07 -17.84
N ARG A 95 -9.27 -2.77 -16.54
CA ARG A 95 -8.58 -3.63 -15.56
C ARG A 95 -9.47 -4.21 -14.46
N ALA A 96 -10.79 -4.13 -14.61
CA ALA A 96 -11.76 -4.47 -13.54
C ALA A 96 -11.44 -3.78 -12.19
N SER A 97 -10.92 -2.54 -12.27
CA SER A 97 -10.47 -1.74 -11.13
C SER A 97 -11.26 -0.42 -11.06
N PRO A 98 -11.57 0.08 -9.85
CA PRO A 98 -11.35 -0.56 -8.56
C PRO A 98 -12.37 -1.67 -8.28
N ALA A 99 -12.05 -2.59 -7.37
CA ALA A 99 -13.00 -3.54 -6.81
C ALA A 99 -13.52 -3.02 -5.47
N PHE A 100 -14.74 -2.48 -5.43
CA PHE A 100 -15.30 -1.95 -4.18
C PHE A 100 -15.94 -3.07 -3.34
N LEU A 101 -15.29 -3.44 -2.23
CA LEU A 101 -15.73 -4.48 -1.31
C LEU A 101 -16.46 -3.83 -0.13
N LYS A 102 -17.80 -3.84 -0.18
CA LYS A 102 -18.68 -3.23 0.83
C LYS A 102 -18.85 -4.11 2.07
N LEU A 103 -17.74 -4.36 2.78
CA LEU A 103 -17.65 -5.27 3.92
C LEU A 103 -18.39 -4.75 5.16
N SER A 104 -18.59 -3.44 5.28
CA SER A 104 -19.33 -2.82 6.38
C SER A 104 -20.80 -3.21 6.40
N GLN A 105 -21.35 -3.64 5.26
CA GLN A 105 -22.78 -3.96 5.06
C GLN A 105 -23.73 -2.78 5.39
N LYS A 106 -23.20 -1.56 5.44
CA LYS A 106 -23.98 -0.34 5.67
C LYS A 106 -24.38 0.28 4.34
N GLU A 107 -25.44 1.08 4.33
CA GLU A 107 -25.86 1.80 3.13
C GLU A 107 -24.82 2.86 2.73
N VAL A 108 -24.38 3.65 3.72
CA VAL A 108 -23.32 4.65 3.57
C VAL A 108 -21.95 4.01 3.72
N ASN A 109 -21.01 4.41 2.86
CA ASN A 109 -19.60 4.06 2.93
C ASN A 109 -19.11 4.19 4.38
N SER A 110 -18.56 3.11 4.93
CA SER A 110 -18.22 3.03 6.35
C SER A 110 -16.90 2.30 6.61
N LEU A 111 -16.28 2.62 7.75
CA LEU A 111 -15.04 1.99 8.20
C LEU A 111 -15.07 0.47 7.99
N GLY A 112 -14.02 -0.05 7.34
CA GLY A 112 -13.86 -1.47 7.03
C GLY A 112 -14.22 -1.86 5.60
N ASP A 113 -14.86 -0.98 4.82
CA ASP A 113 -14.95 -1.18 3.36
C ASP A 113 -13.53 -1.15 2.75
N LEU A 114 -13.28 -2.04 1.81
CA LEU A 114 -11.98 -2.23 1.19
C LEU A 114 -12.06 -1.98 -0.32
N VAL A 115 -11.01 -1.38 -0.87
CA VAL A 115 -10.93 -1.05 -2.29
C VAL A 115 -9.57 -1.46 -2.85
N PRO A 116 -9.40 -2.75 -3.22
CA PRO A 116 -8.30 -3.15 -4.08
C PRO A 116 -8.38 -2.43 -5.43
N PHE A 117 -7.24 -2.00 -5.96
CA PHE A 117 -7.19 -1.31 -7.25
C PHE A 117 -5.87 -1.54 -7.98
N SER A 118 -5.93 -1.37 -9.31
CA SER A 118 -4.77 -1.24 -10.19
C SER A 118 -5.12 -0.39 -11.40
N ASN A 119 -4.35 0.68 -11.65
CA ASN A 119 -4.56 1.61 -12.76
C ASN A 119 -3.28 1.70 -13.61
N LYS A 120 -3.39 2.24 -14.83
CA LYS A 120 -2.22 2.42 -15.70
C LYS A 120 -1.42 3.64 -15.25
N LEU A 121 -0.10 3.56 -15.42
CA LEU A 121 0.84 4.60 -15.06
C LEU A 121 1.56 5.16 -16.30
N TYR A 122 1.59 6.48 -16.41
CA TYR A 122 2.18 7.23 -17.52
C TYR A 122 3.20 8.25 -17.01
N SER A 123 4.14 8.62 -17.88
CA SER A 123 5.13 9.67 -17.61
C SER A 123 4.48 11.03 -17.41
N GLY A 124 5.18 11.95 -16.73
CA GLY A 124 4.70 13.31 -16.49
C GLY A 124 4.41 14.10 -17.76
N ASN A 125 5.11 13.82 -18.85
CA ASN A 125 4.85 14.41 -20.16
C ASN A 125 3.75 13.69 -20.96
N LEU A 126 3.16 12.61 -20.43
CA LEU A 126 2.10 11.80 -21.06
C LEU A 126 2.51 11.08 -22.36
N GLU A 127 3.80 11.02 -22.66
CA GLU A 127 4.32 10.41 -23.90
C GLU A 127 4.70 8.94 -23.75
N LYS A 128 4.84 8.41 -22.52
CA LYS A 128 5.25 7.02 -22.28
C LYS A 128 4.34 6.29 -21.30
N ARG A 129 3.98 5.04 -21.63
CA ARG A 129 3.43 4.06 -20.70
C ARG A 129 4.57 3.51 -19.83
N LEU A 130 4.48 3.74 -18.52
CA LEU A 130 5.49 3.32 -17.55
C LEU A 130 5.16 1.99 -16.90
N GLY A 131 3.90 1.80 -16.51
CA GLY A 131 3.51 0.57 -15.85
C GLY A 131 2.12 0.65 -15.23
N ILE A 132 2.02 0.27 -13.95
CA ILE A 132 0.77 0.28 -13.19
C ILE A 132 0.95 0.79 -11.76
N THR A 133 -0.13 1.25 -11.16
CA THR A 133 -0.30 1.21 -9.70
C THR A 133 -0.93 -0.12 -9.30
N ALA A 134 -0.62 -0.61 -8.11
CA ALA A 134 -1.34 -1.74 -7.52
C ALA A 134 -1.31 -1.67 -6.00
N GLY A 135 -2.48 -1.85 -5.36
CA GLY A 135 -2.58 -1.94 -3.92
C GLY A 135 -4.00 -1.88 -3.39
N LEU A 136 -4.13 -1.33 -2.18
CA LEU A 136 -5.35 -1.37 -1.39
C LEU A 136 -5.62 -0.01 -0.74
N CYS A 137 -6.87 0.44 -0.84
CA CYS A 137 -7.40 1.50 -0.01
C CYS A 137 -8.35 0.91 1.05
N VAL A 138 -8.15 1.30 2.31
CA VAL A 138 -9.05 0.99 3.43
C VAL A 138 -9.88 2.22 3.73
N LEU A 139 -11.20 2.11 3.64
CA LEU A 139 -12.07 3.23 3.98
C LEU A 139 -12.00 3.51 5.48
N ILE A 140 -11.70 4.76 5.84
CA ILE A 140 -11.62 5.22 7.23
C ILE A 140 -12.94 5.88 7.64
N GLN A 141 -13.44 6.80 6.81
CA GLN A 141 -14.67 7.54 7.09
C GLN A 141 -15.27 8.13 5.81
N HIS A 142 -16.59 8.12 5.73
CA HIS A 142 -17.33 8.99 4.83
C HIS A 142 -17.45 10.39 5.46
N VAL A 143 -17.26 11.44 4.66
CA VAL A 143 -17.29 12.85 5.10
C VAL A 143 -18.40 13.57 4.32
N PRO A 144 -19.65 13.59 4.83
CA PRO A 144 -20.81 14.13 4.12
C PRO A 144 -20.65 15.59 3.70
N GLU A 145 -20.04 16.41 4.55
CA GLU A 145 -19.85 17.85 4.33
C GLU A 145 -18.93 18.13 3.14
N LYS A 146 -18.05 17.19 2.82
CA LYS A 146 -17.12 17.24 1.68
C LYS A 146 -17.60 16.41 0.50
N LYS A 147 -18.74 15.71 0.62
CA LYS A 147 -19.27 14.78 -0.38
C LYS A 147 -18.22 13.78 -0.86
N GLY A 148 -17.45 13.24 0.09
CA GLY A 148 -16.33 12.38 -0.24
C GLY A 148 -15.91 11.48 0.91
N ASP A 149 -14.85 10.73 0.66
CA ASP A 149 -14.38 9.68 1.55
C ASP A 149 -12.91 9.92 1.90
N ARG A 150 -12.52 9.47 3.09
CA ARG A 150 -11.12 9.36 3.51
C ARG A 150 -10.73 7.90 3.53
N TYR A 151 -9.66 7.59 2.82
CA TYR A 151 -9.01 6.29 2.80
C TYR A 151 -7.62 6.35 3.42
N GLU A 152 -7.18 5.24 4.00
CA GLU A 152 -5.77 4.92 4.18
C GLU A 152 -5.35 4.04 2.99
N ALA A 153 -4.36 4.47 2.23
CA ALA A 153 -3.91 3.81 1.02
C ALA A 153 -2.51 3.20 1.23
N ILE A 154 -2.33 1.96 0.77
CA ILE A 154 -1.05 1.24 0.76
C ILE A 154 -0.92 0.60 -0.62
N TYR A 155 0.03 1.07 -1.42
CA TYR A 155 0.18 0.64 -2.81
C TYR A 155 1.57 0.93 -3.35
N SER A 156 1.85 0.41 -4.54
CA SER A 156 3.12 0.62 -5.22
C SER A 156 2.92 1.08 -6.66
N PHE A 157 3.91 1.80 -7.18
CA PHE A 157 4.04 2.27 -8.54
C PHE A 157 5.12 1.43 -9.23
N TYR A 158 4.75 0.68 -10.27
CA TYR A 158 5.65 -0.20 -11.00
C TYR A 158 6.11 0.46 -12.30
N PHE A 159 7.42 0.44 -12.53
CA PHE A 159 8.11 1.09 -13.64
C PHE A 159 8.87 0.07 -14.50
N GLY A 160 8.28 -1.10 -14.76
CA GLY A 160 8.92 -2.15 -15.55
C GLY A 160 10.29 -2.56 -14.98
N ASP A 161 11.29 -2.63 -15.85
CA ASP A 161 12.66 -3.01 -15.47
C ASP A 161 13.34 -2.03 -14.50
N TYR A 162 12.83 -0.80 -14.36
CA TYR A 162 13.39 0.17 -13.40
C TYR A 162 13.11 -0.21 -11.94
N GLY A 163 12.08 -1.03 -11.68
CA GLY A 163 11.65 -1.42 -10.34
C GLY A 163 10.34 -0.76 -9.93
N HIS A 164 10.17 -0.52 -8.62
CA HIS A 164 8.95 0.09 -8.09
C HIS A 164 9.22 1.04 -6.92
N ILE A 165 8.25 1.92 -6.65
CA ILE A 165 8.20 2.77 -5.46
C ILE A 165 6.95 2.41 -4.66
N SER A 166 7.10 2.17 -3.37
CA SER A 166 5.98 1.90 -2.46
C SER A 166 5.61 3.16 -1.66
N VAL A 167 4.30 3.33 -1.44
CA VAL A 167 3.77 4.48 -0.70
C VAL A 167 2.73 4.04 0.32
N GLN A 168 2.58 4.87 1.36
CA GLN A 168 1.54 4.72 2.36
C GLN A 168 1.04 6.08 2.84
N GLY A 169 -0.27 6.24 3.01
CA GLY A 169 -0.84 7.41 3.66
C GLY A 169 -2.29 7.70 3.26
N ALA A 170 -2.73 8.92 3.55
CA ALA A 170 -4.11 9.31 3.33
C ALA A 170 -4.42 9.56 1.85
N TYR A 171 -5.50 8.98 1.34
CA TYR A 171 -6.14 9.36 0.09
C TYR A 171 -7.51 9.98 0.39
N LEU A 172 -7.69 11.25 0.03
CA LEU A 172 -8.93 12.00 0.25
C LEU A 172 -9.58 12.30 -1.11
N THR A 173 -10.83 11.89 -1.30
CA THR A 173 -11.49 12.06 -2.61
C THR A 173 -11.92 13.51 -2.91
N TYR A 174 -11.62 14.45 -2.01
CA TYR A 174 -12.11 15.83 -2.03
C TYR A 174 -10.99 16.88 -1.91
N GLN A 175 -9.72 16.47 -1.77
CA GLN A 175 -8.58 17.38 -1.71
C GLN A 175 -7.25 16.66 -1.98
N ASP A 176 -6.23 17.43 -2.36
CA ASP A 176 -4.86 16.94 -2.48
C ASP A 176 -4.31 16.45 -1.14
N THR A 177 -3.38 15.49 -1.22
CA THR A 177 -2.75 14.86 -0.06
C THR A 177 -1.26 14.62 -0.29
N TYR A 178 -0.55 14.28 0.79
CA TYR A 178 0.82 13.77 0.71
C TYR A 178 0.86 12.37 1.32
N LEU A 179 1.49 11.45 0.61
CA LEU A 179 1.76 10.09 1.10
C LEU A 179 3.26 9.94 1.36
N ALA A 180 3.62 9.08 2.31
CA ALA A 180 5.00 8.74 2.57
C ALA A 180 5.51 7.81 1.46
N VAL A 181 6.72 8.07 0.96
CA VAL A 181 7.47 7.10 0.16
C VAL A 181 8.18 6.18 1.14
N THR A 182 7.78 4.91 1.17
CA THR A 182 8.22 3.94 2.19
C THR A 182 9.42 3.10 1.75
N GLY A 183 9.77 3.14 0.47
CA GLY A 183 10.87 2.40 -0.10
C GLY A 183 10.68 2.15 -1.60
N GLY A 184 11.59 1.38 -2.16
CA GLY A 184 11.55 0.97 -3.56
C GLY A 184 12.56 -0.13 -3.87
N SER A 185 12.60 -0.54 -5.13
CA SER A 185 13.51 -1.55 -5.66
C SER A 185 14.11 -1.10 -6.99
N GLY A 186 15.11 -1.84 -7.49
CA GLY A 186 15.79 -1.49 -8.74
C GLY A 186 16.51 -0.16 -8.61
N ILE A 187 16.28 0.77 -9.54
CA ILE A 187 16.89 2.12 -9.46
C ILE A 187 16.38 2.93 -8.26
N PHE A 188 15.26 2.49 -7.65
CA PHE A 188 14.63 3.12 -6.50
C PHE A 188 15.02 2.46 -5.16
N GLU A 189 16.01 1.56 -5.14
CA GLU A 189 16.49 0.95 -3.90
C GLU A 189 16.96 2.03 -2.91
N GLY A 190 16.46 1.98 -1.67
CA GLY A 190 16.78 2.94 -0.62
C GLY A 190 16.06 4.29 -0.73
N VAL A 191 15.12 4.45 -1.68
CA VAL A 191 14.37 5.69 -1.85
C VAL A 191 13.51 6.01 -0.62
N TYR A 192 13.47 7.29 -0.25
CA TYR A 192 12.58 7.81 0.77
C TYR A 192 12.11 9.22 0.42
N GLY A 193 11.09 9.72 1.11
CA GLY A 193 10.54 11.05 0.90
C GLY A 193 9.02 11.07 1.00
N GLN A 194 8.40 11.89 0.16
CA GLN A 194 6.95 12.01 0.10
C GLN A 194 6.50 12.19 -1.35
N VAL A 195 5.24 11.89 -1.61
CA VAL A 195 4.59 12.13 -2.90
C VAL A 195 3.34 12.96 -2.69
N LYS A 196 3.19 14.03 -3.47
CA LYS A 196 1.94 14.78 -3.56
C LYS A 196 0.98 14.04 -4.49
N LEU A 197 -0.21 13.73 -4.01
CA LEU A 197 -1.32 13.19 -4.81
C LEU A 197 -2.29 14.32 -5.11
N GLN A 198 -2.57 14.52 -6.39
CA GLN A 198 -3.56 15.48 -6.89
C GLN A 198 -4.64 14.76 -7.69
N GLN A 199 -5.89 14.95 -7.32
CA GLN A 199 -7.02 14.33 -8.01
C GLN A 199 -7.55 15.25 -9.09
N LEU A 200 -7.50 14.81 -10.36
CA LEU A 200 -7.92 15.62 -11.50
C LEU A 200 -9.37 15.33 -11.89
N VAL A 201 -9.69 14.04 -12.00
CA VAL A 201 -11.04 13.56 -12.31
C VAL A 201 -11.30 12.36 -11.42
N PHE A 202 -12.21 12.48 -10.46
CA PHE A 202 -12.57 11.37 -9.58
C PHE A 202 -13.36 10.28 -10.33
N PRO A 203 -13.06 8.97 -10.14
CA PRO A 203 -11.84 8.36 -9.60
C PRO A 203 -10.83 7.95 -10.69
N PHE A 204 -10.87 8.59 -11.86
CA PHE A 204 -10.23 8.09 -13.09
C PHE A 204 -8.86 8.69 -13.42
N LYS A 205 -8.55 9.92 -12.97
CA LYS A 205 -7.29 10.59 -13.30
C LYS A 205 -6.67 11.23 -12.07
N LEU A 206 -5.45 10.81 -11.76
CA LEU A 206 -4.64 11.36 -10.67
C LEU A 206 -3.27 11.76 -11.23
N PHE A 207 -2.67 12.76 -10.60
CA PHE A 207 -1.33 13.24 -10.90
C PHE A 207 -0.49 13.22 -9.63
N TYR A 208 0.75 12.76 -9.77
CA TYR A 208 1.68 12.64 -8.66
C TYR A 208 2.95 13.42 -8.90
N THR A 209 3.40 14.10 -7.85
CA THR A 209 4.74 14.69 -7.78
C THR A 209 5.51 14.02 -6.64
N PHE A 210 6.44 13.17 -7.00
CA PHE A 210 7.34 12.53 -6.05
C PHE A 210 8.50 13.47 -5.72
N TYR A 211 8.85 13.53 -4.44
CA TYR A 211 10.04 14.24 -3.94
C TYR A 211 11.01 13.21 -3.37
N LEU A 212 11.79 12.60 -4.27
CA LEU A 212 12.62 11.44 -3.99
C LEU A 212 13.99 11.84 -3.45
N LYS A 213 14.46 11.10 -2.44
CA LYS A 213 15.76 11.25 -1.79
C LYS A 213 16.42 9.87 -1.66
N GLY A 214 17.74 9.86 -1.49
CA GLY A 214 18.49 8.65 -1.20
C GLY A 214 18.87 7.78 -2.39
N ILE A 215 18.57 8.21 -3.62
CA ILE A 215 18.83 7.46 -4.86
C ILE A 215 19.75 8.22 -5.83
N PRO A 216 20.44 7.51 -6.74
CA PRO A 216 21.17 8.11 -7.86
C PRO A 216 20.27 8.92 -8.79
N ASP A 217 20.89 9.62 -9.74
CA ASP A 217 20.15 10.45 -10.70
C ASP A 217 19.20 9.62 -11.56
N LEU A 218 17.95 10.09 -11.68
CA LEU A 218 16.91 9.40 -12.43
C LEU A 218 17.26 9.37 -13.94
N PRO A 219 16.95 8.27 -14.65
CA PRO A 219 17.10 8.20 -16.09
C PRO A 219 16.34 9.31 -16.81
N ALA A 220 16.96 9.93 -17.82
CA ALA A 220 16.37 11.03 -18.58
C ALA A 220 15.01 10.70 -19.21
N GLU A 221 14.78 9.42 -19.55
CA GLU A 221 13.50 8.93 -20.09
C GLU A 221 12.32 9.13 -19.12
N LEU A 222 12.57 9.16 -17.80
CA LEU A 222 11.54 9.40 -16.78
C LEU A 222 11.34 10.90 -16.46
N LEU A 223 12.20 11.78 -16.98
CA LEU A 223 12.29 13.20 -16.62
C LEU A 223 11.77 14.14 -17.71
N GLY A 224 10.84 13.67 -18.56
CA GLY A 224 10.18 14.52 -19.55
C GLY A 224 9.48 15.72 -18.92
N ASN A 225 9.42 16.85 -19.64
CA ASN A 225 8.76 18.07 -19.17
C ASN A 225 7.28 17.80 -18.86
N PRO A 226 6.82 17.97 -17.61
CA PRO A 226 5.48 17.57 -17.24
C PRO A 226 4.41 18.42 -17.92
N VAL A 227 3.37 17.76 -18.43
CA VAL A 227 2.16 18.44 -18.89
C VAL A 227 1.40 18.95 -17.67
N GLN A 228 0.89 20.19 -17.73
CA GLN A 228 0.17 20.79 -16.61
C GLN A 228 -1.09 19.97 -16.26
N PRO A 229 -1.27 19.58 -14.98
CA PRO A 229 -2.40 18.78 -14.55
C PRO A 229 -3.72 19.53 -14.77
N SER A 230 -4.62 18.92 -15.54
CA SER A 230 -5.99 19.40 -15.76
C SER A 230 -6.93 18.24 -16.08
N PRO A 231 -8.26 18.41 -15.98
CA PRO A 231 -9.22 17.34 -16.32
C PRO A 231 -9.13 16.84 -17.78
N ALA A 232 -8.65 17.68 -18.69
CA ALA A 232 -8.61 17.43 -20.13
C ALA A 232 -7.37 16.66 -20.61
N VAL A 233 -6.38 16.46 -19.75
CA VAL A 233 -5.15 15.75 -20.13
C VAL A 233 -5.44 14.30 -20.49
N GLU A 234 -4.76 13.80 -21.52
CA GLU A 234 -4.84 12.42 -22.00
C GLU A 234 -3.42 11.94 -22.36
N PRO A 235 -3.13 10.64 -22.20
CA PRO A 235 -1.90 10.07 -22.72
C PRO A 235 -1.85 10.22 -24.24
N SER A 236 -0.64 10.33 -24.79
CA SER A 236 -0.45 10.34 -26.24
C SER A 236 -1.08 9.08 -26.87
N PRO A 237 -1.58 9.16 -28.12
CA PRO A 237 -2.12 7.98 -28.80
C PRO A 237 -1.14 6.81 -28.85
N ALA A 238 0.15 7.09 -29.08
CA ALA A 238 1.20 6.07 -29.12
C ALA A 238 1.41 5.39 -27.76
N ALA A 239 1.44 6.17 -26.65
CA ALA A 239 1.55 5.60 -25.30
C ALA A 239 0.34 4.75 -24.93
N LYS A 240 -0.85 5.21 -25.30
CA LYS A 240 -2.11 4.49 -25.06
C LYS A 240 -2.20 3.21 -25.89
N ALA A 241 -1.70 3.24 -27.13
CA ALA A 241 -1.59 2.07 -28.01
C ALA A 241 -0.40 1.17 -27.67
N THR A 242 0.40 1.52 -26.65
CA THR A 242 1.58 0.78 -26.22
C THR A 242 2.60 0.56 -27.35
N GLU A 243 2.79 1.57 -28.20
CA GLU A 243 3.76 1.48 -29.28
C GLU A 243 5.19 1.37 -28.70
N PRO A 244 6.11 0.61 -29.33
CA PRO A 244 7.41 0.29 -28.74
C PRO A 244 8.25 1.50 -28.30
N HIS A 245 8.13 2.64 -28.99
CA HIS A 245 8.86 3.86 -28.66
C HIS A 245 8.18 4.69 -27.54
N ALA A 246 6.88 4.46 -27.30
CA ALA A 246 6.04 5.14 -26.33
C ALA A 246 5.77 4.27 -25.08
N CYS A 247 6.61 3.25 -24.87
CA CYS A 247 6.67 2.44 -23.67
C CYS A 247 8.11 2.44 -23.16
N ILE A 248 8.27 2.24 -21.87
CA ILE A 248 9.57 1.83 -21.33
C ILE A 248 9.78 0.32 -21.59
N THR A 249 11.02 -0.11 -21.50
CA THR A 249 11.38 -1.53 -21.60
C THR A 249 10.64 -2.34 -20.54
N ASN A 250 9.97 -3.42 -20.96
CA ASN A 250 9.20 -4.33 -20.11
C ASN A 250 8.26 -3.58 -19.13
N PHE A 251 7.56 -2.55 -19.60
CA PHE A 251 6.57 -1.84 -18.79
C PHE A 251 5.61 -2.83 -18.12
N THR A 252 5.25 -2.56 -16.87
CA THR A 252 4.35 -3.45 -16.11
C THR A 252 2.91 -3.28 -16.60
N ASP A 253 2.22 -4.40 -16.86
CA ASP A 253 0.80 -4.40 -17.24
C ASP A 253 -0.02 -5.32 -16.33
#